data_AF-A0AAD3DYK9-F1
#
_entry.id   AF-A0AAD3DYK9-F1
#
_cell.length_a   1.000
_cell.length_b   1.000
_cell.length_c   1.000
_cell.angle_alpha   90.00
_cell.angle_beta   90.00
_cell.angle_gamma   90.00
#
_symmetry.space_group_name_H-M   'P 1'
#
loop_
_entity.id
_entity.type
_entity.pdbx_description
1 polymer ?
#
loop_
_entity_poly.entity_id
_entity_poly.type
_entity_poly.pdbx_seq_one_letter_code
_entity_poly.pdbx_strand_id
1 'polypeptide(L)'
;EFGQMLMLMSALAHVIFMALYGGFLLVLRHAGVEEEGQTDKIHQRPEVMALLIVLGLMSFGGLLEEASQMMELTWRTWRNYLGNIVDVTSFALFVVLFGMVWSSYRYDVILAVGAVETLVLFIRLVFFASMTDSMGSLMRMVIEIIKDMRYFFTLLGMIFSGFAIAFAVLLGPSNSYEAVAFKLFSVMLGDWQYDYLLDMMHTED
;
A
#
# COMPACT_ATOMS: atom_id res chain seq x y z
N GLU A 1 15.32 -27.07 13.31
CA GLU A 1 16.34 -26.02 13.53
C GLU A 1 16.79 -25.34 12.23
N PHE A 2 17.32 -26.07 11.23
CA PHE A 2 17.78 -25.46 9.96
C PHE A 2 16.70 -24.63 9.22
N GLY A 3 15.46 -25.14 9.11
CA GLY A 3 14.37 -24.40 8.48
C GLY A 3 13.96 -23.12 9.23
N GLN A 4 14.01 -23.11 10.56
CA GLN A 4 13.73 -21.91 11.35
C GLN A 4 14.82 -20.84 11.17
N MET A 5 16.09 -21.27 11.07
CA MET A 5 17.21 -20.36 10.79
C MET A 5 17.04 -19.68 9.42
N LEU A 6 16.65 -20.43 8.39
CA LEU A 6 16.40 -19.87 7.05
C LEU A 6 15.25 -18.86 7.05
N MET A 7 14.15 -19.15 7.76
CA MET A 7 13.04 -18.19 7.90
C MET A 7 13.47 -16.90 8.61
N LEU A 8 14.27 -17.00 9.67
CA LEU A 8 14.78 -15.83 10.39
C LEU A 8 15.70 -14.98 9.50
N MET A 9 16.57 -15.61 8.72
CA MET A 9 17.45 -14.93 7.77
C MET A 9 16.67 -14.20 6.67
N SER A 10 15.61 -14.83 6.14
CA SER A 10 14.71 -14.20 5.16
C SER A 10 13.97 -13.00 5.76
N ALA A 11 13.42 -13.15 6.97
CA ALA A 11 12.76 -12.05 7.68
C ALA A 11 13.73 -10.89 7.96
N LEU A 12 14.98 -11.19 8.35
CA LEU A 12 16.02 -10.18 8.57
C LEU A 12 16.35 -9.44 7.26
N ALA A 13 16.52 -10.18 6.15
CA ALA A 13 16.76 -9.58 4.84
C ALA A 13 15.60 -8.65 4.42
N HIS A 14 14.35 -9.05 4.69
CA HIS A 14 13.17 -8.21 4.46
C HIS A 14 13.18 -6.93 5.31
N VAL A 15 13.52 -7.02 6.59
CA VAL A 15 13.63 -5.84 7.46
C VAL A 15 14.74 -4.89 6.99
N ILE A 16 15.88 -5.42 6.55
CA ILE A 16 16.97 -4.62 5.96
C ILE A 16 16.49 -3.93 4.68
N PHE A 17 15.84 -4.67 3.78
CA PHE A 17 15.28 -4.12 2.54
C PHE A 17 14.28 -3.00 2.84
N MET A 18 13.37 -3.22 3.78
CA MET A 18 12.35 -2.25 4.19
C MET A 18 12.97 -0.99 4.79
N ALA A 19 14.02 -1.12 5.60
CA ALA A 19 14.74 0.03 6.15
C ALA A 19 15.45 0.84 5.07
N LEU A 20 16.12 0.17 4.13
CA LEU A 20 16.76 0.82 2.97
C LEU A 20 15.72 1.50 2.07
N TYR A 21 14.58 0.86 1.85
CA TYR A 21 13.48 1.40 1.06
C TYR A 21 12.84 2.64 1.71
N GLY A 22 12.64 2.61 3.03
CA GLY A 22 12.21 3.78 3.81
C GLY A 22 13.22 4.92 3.72
N GLY A 23 14.51 4.62 3.84
CA GLY A 23 15.59 5.58 3.62
C GLY A 23 15.57 6.19 2.22
N PHE A 24 15.39 5.35 1.19
CA PHE A 24 15.22 5.79 -0.19
C PHE A 24 14.04 6.75 -0.36
N LEU A 25 12.86 6.44 0.19
CA LEU A 25 11.70 7.33 0.09
C LEU A 25 11.92 8.67 0.79
N LEU A 26 12.62 8.68 1.93
CA LEU A 26 12.96 9.92 2.62
C LEU A 26 13.95 10.78 1.81
N VAL A 27 14.98 10.16 1.24
CA VAL A 27 15.95 10.84 0.37
C VAL A 27 15.26 11.36 -0.90
N LEU A 28 14.41 10.55 -1.53
CA LEU A 28 13.63 10.92 -2.69
C LEU A 28 12.71 12.11 -2.40
N ARG A 29 12.03 12.08 -1.24
CA ARG A 29 11.16 13.18 -0.80
C ARG A 29 11.96 14.45 -0.55
N HIS A 30 13.12 14.34 0.10
CA HIS A 30 13.97 15.48 0.36
C HIS A 30 14.47 16.12 -0.95
N ALA A 31 14.98 15.31 -1.87
CA ALA A 31 15.41 15.76 -3.21
C ALA A 31 14.24 16.39 -3.99
N GLY A 32 13.04 15.82 -3.91
CA GLY A 32 11.87 16.40 -4.57
C GLY A 32 11.39 17.72 -3.99
N VAL A 33 11.62 17.98 -2.70
CA VAL A 33 11.35 19.30 -2.11
C VAL A 33 12.38 20.33 -2.56
N GLU A 34 13.67 19.97 -2.62
CA GLU A 34 14.73 20.88 -3.09
C GLU A 34 14.57 21.27 -4.56
N GLU A 35 14.15 20.32 -5.40
CA GLU A 35 14.05 20.51 -6.85
C GLU A 35 12.64 20.87 -7.32
N GLU A 36 11.75 21.29 -6.41
CA GLU A 36 10.35 21.67 -6.71
C GLU A 36 9.58 20.59 -7.50
N GLY A 37 9.86 19.30 -7.24
CA GLY A 37 9.23 18.17 -7.91
C GLY A 37 9.75 17.89 -9.33
N GLN A 38 10.83 18.54 -9.78
CA GLN A 38 11.44 18.29 -11.09
C GLN A 38 12.20 16.96 -11.11
N THR A 39 11.56 15.92 -11.62
CA THR A 39 12.07 14.53 -11.62
C THR A 39 13.35 14.32 -12.41
N ASP A 40 13.58 15.10 -13.47
CA ASP A 40 14.82 15.05 -14.26
C ASP A 40 16.06 15.38 -13.43
N LYS A 41 15.93 16.30 -12.46
CA LYS A 41 17.02 16.68 -11.56
C LYS A 41 17.16 15.70 -10.40
N ILE A 42 16.05 15.15 -9.92
CA ILE A 42 16.04 14.10 -8.88
C ILE A 42 16.78 12.85 -9.37
N HIS A 43 16.55 12.43 -10.62
CA HIS A 43 17.23 11.29 -11.23
C HIS A 43 18.76 11.50 -11.32
N GLN A 44 19.24 12.74 -11.43
CA GLN A 44 20.67 13.04 -11.48
C GLN A 44 21.35 13.02 -10.11
N ARG A 45 20.59 12.96 -9.01
CA ARG A 45 21.16 12.92 -7.66
C ARG A 45 21.80 11.55 -7.39
N PRO A 46 23.10 11.50 -7.04
CA PRO A 46 23.81 10.24 -6.85
C PRO A 46 23.28 9.46 -5.64
N GLU A 47 22.75 10.12 -4.60
CA GLU A 47 22.21 9.41 -3.43
C GLU A 47 20.94 8.61 -3.78
N VAL A 48 20.03 9.23 -4.54
CA VAL A 48 18.80 8.59 -5.02
C VAL A 48 19.13 7.38 -5.89
N MET A 49 20.08 7.55 -6.81
CA MET A 49 20.46 6.50 -7.74
C MET A 49 21.21 5.35 -7.08
N ALA A 50 22.13 5.64 -6.16
CA ALA A 50 22.83 4.61 -5.41
C ALA A 50 21.86 3.72 -4.63
N LEU A 51 20.90 4.33 -3.91
CA LEU A 51 19.88 3.58 -3.17
C LEU A 51 18.96 2.80 -4.10
N LEU A 52 18.52 3.40 -5.22
CA LEU A 52 17.67 2.71 -6.19
C LEU A 52 18.37 1.48 -6.80
N ILE A 53 19.67 1.58 -7.13
CA ILE A 53 20.45 0.47 -7.66
C ILE A 53 20.61 -0.64 -6.62
N VAL A 54 20.94 -0.29 -5.37
CA VAL A 54 21.08 -1.28 -4.28
C VAL A 54 19.75 -2.02 -4.06
N LEU A 55 18.65 -1.29 -3.97
CA LEU A 55 17.31 -1.88 -3.85
C LEU A 55 16.93 -2.70 -5.08
N GLY A 56 17.33 -2.27 -6.28
CA GLY A 56 17.13 -3.00 -7.53
C GLY A 56 17.87 -4.33 -7.55
N LEU A 57 19.12 -4.37 -7.10
CA LEU A 57 19.91 -5.60 -6.98
C LEU A 57 19.29 -6.57 -5.98
N MET A 58 18.86 -6.07 -4.81
CA MET A 58 18.17 -6.90 -3.80
C MET A 58 16.84 -7.44 -4.34
N SER A 59 16.05 -6.61 -5.01
CA SER A 59 14.75 -7.00 -5.59
C SER A 59 14.92 -8.03 -6.71
N PHE A 60 15.94 -7.87 -7.55
CA PHE A 60 16.25 -8.82 -8.60
C PHE A 60 16.67 -10.18 -8.05
N GLY A 61 17.50 -10.20 -6.99
CA GLY A 61 17.85 -11.43 -6.29
C GLY A 61 16.61 -12.15 -5.74
N GLY A 62 15.73 -11.42 -5.05
CA GLY A 62 14.48 -11.98 -4.52
C GLY A 62 13.51 -12.48 -5.60
N LEU A 63 13.43 -11.78 -6.74
CA LEU A 63 12.63 -12.22 -7.90
C LEU A 63 13.13 -13.55 -8.47
N LEU A 64 14.45 -13.75 -8.55
CA LEU A 64 15.03 -15.01 -9.03
C LEU A 64 14.72 -16.17 -8.07
N GLU A 65 14.78 -15.92 -6.77
CA GLU A 65 14.38 -16.91 -5.75
C GLU A 65 12.90 -17.28 -5.89
N GLU A 66 12.01 -16.29 -6.03
CA GLU A 66 10.58 -16.53 -6.20
C GLU A 66 10.28 -17.25 -7.52
N ALA A 67 10.99 -16.92 -8.60
CA ALA A 67 10.89 -17.61 -9.87
C ALA A 67 11.33 -19.08 -9.76
N SER A 68 12.41 -19.36 -9.03
CA SER A 68 12.86 -20.74 -8.75
C SER A 68 11.80 -21.51 -7.97
N GLN A 69 11.20 -20.89 -6.94
CA GLN A 69 10.13 -21.52 -6.16
C GLN A 69 8.88 -21.82 -7.01
N MET A 70 8.51 -20.91 -7.91
CA MET A 70 7.40 -21.11 -8.84
C MET A 70 7.64 -22.28 -9.81
N MET A 71 8.89 -22.55 -10.19
CA MET A 71 9.22 -23.68 -11.08
C MET A 71 9.15 -25.03 -10.35
N GLU A 72 9.47 -25.06 -9.06
CA GLU A 72 9.44 -26.27 -8.25
C GLU A 72 8.03 -26.63 -7.74
N LEU A 73 7.18 -25.62 -7.49
CA LEU A 73 5.82 -25.79 -7.00
C LEU A 73 4.78 -25.73 -8.13
N THR A 74 3.71 -26.53 -8.03
CA THR A 74 2.59 -26.40 -8.98
C THR A 74 1.89 -25.05 -8.80
N TRP A 75 1.64 -24.32 -9.90
CA TRP A 75 1.01 -22.98 -9.92
C TRP A 75 -0.22 -22.82 -9.01
N ARG A 76 -1.07 -23.85 -8.92
CA ARG A 76 -2.27 -23.85 -8.05
C ARG A 76 -1.91 -23.84 -6.56
N THR A 77 -0.88 -24.59 -6.16
CA THR A 77 -0.41 -24.65 -4.77
C THR A 77 0.28 -23.36 -4.40
N TRP A 78 1.10 -22.82 -5.31
CA TRP A 78 1.80 -21.55 -5.14
C TRP A 78 0.82 -20.37 -4.93
N ARG A 79 -0.21 -20.24 -5.79
CA ARG A 79 -1.20 -19.16 -5.68
C ARG A 79 -2.07 -19.22 -4.42
N ASN A 80 -2.24 -20.40 -3.82
CA ASN A 80 -3.05 -20.53 -2.61
C ASN A 80 -2.32 -19.99 -1.36
N TYR A 81 -1.03 -19.70 -1.46
CA TYR A 81 -0.27 -19.07 -0.39
C TYR A 81 -0.31 -17.54 -0.56
N LEU A 82 -1.09 -16.85 0.27
CA LEU A 82 -1.26 -15.39 0.21
C LEU A 82 0.07 -14.63 0.31
N GLY A 83 1.06 -15.18 1.05
CA GLY A 83 2.40 -14.58 1.16
C GLY A 83 3.07 -14.41 -0.21
N ASN A 84 3.01 -15.42 -1.08
CA ASN A 84 3.69 -15.39 -2.38
C ASN A 84 3.07 -14.34 -3.31
N ILE A 85 1.75 -14.12 -3.20
CA ILE A 85 1.07 -13.06 -3.96
C ILE A 85 1.56 -11.68 -3.51
N VAL A 86 1.72 -11.48 -2.20
CA VAL A 86 2.25 -10.23 -1.64
C VAL A 86 3.69 -10.00 -2.09
N ASP A 87 4.51 -11.04 -2.09
CA ASP A 87 5.91 -10.97 -2.52
C ASP A 87 6.04 -10.58 -3.99
N VAL A 88 5.28 -11.24 -4.88
CA VAL A 88 5.26 -10.88 -6.30
C VAL A 88 4.69 -9.48 -6.53
N THR A 89 3.68 -9.07 -5.75
CA THR A 89 3.13 -7.72 -5.83
C THR A 89 4.17 -6.67 -5.44
N SER A 90 4.92 -6.90 -4.36
CA SER A 90 6.01 -6.02 -3.92
C SER A 90 7.09 -5.88 -4.99
N PHE A 91 7.55 -6.99 -5.57
CA PHE A 91 8.54 -6.91 -6.64
C PHE A 91 8.01 -6.21 -7.89
N ALA A 92 6.76 -6.45 -8.28
CA ALA A 92 6.14 -5.78 -9.42
C ALA A 92 6.03 -4.27 -9.20
N LEU A 93 5.58 -3.85 -8.02
CA LEU A 93 5.50 -2.44 -7.64
C LEU A 93 6.88 -1.77 -7.60
N PHE A 94 7.89 -2.47 -7.06
CA PHE A 94 9.26 -1.96 -7.06
C PHE A 94 9.82 -1.80 -8.49
N VAL A 95 9.60 -2.76 -9.39
CA VAL A 95 10.02 -2.65 -10.80
C VAL A 95 9.34 -1.48 -11.49
N VAL A 96 8.04 -1.29 -11.24
CA VAL A 96 7.30 -0.13 -11.76
C VAL A 96 7.90 1.18 -11.23
N LEU A 97 8.16 1.27 -9.93
CA LEU A 97 8.78 2.45 -9.31
C LEU A 97 10.18 2.71 -9.87
N PHE A 98 11.00 1.67 -10.03
CA PHE A 98 12.32 1.76 -10.63
C PHE A 98 12.23 2.35 -12.04
N GLY A 99 11.33 1.83 -12.87
CA GLY A 99 11.08 2.33 -14.22
C GLY A 99 10.61 3.79 -14.23
N MET A 100 9.72 4.17 -13.31
CA MET A 100 9.21 5.54 -13.21
C MET A 100 10.30 6.54 -12.81
N VAL A 101 11.18 6.18 -11.86
CA VAL A 101 12.31 7.04 -11.45
C VAL A 101 13.32 7.17 -12.59
N TRP A 102 13.61 6.06 -13.29
CA TRP A 102 14.54 6.04 -14.42
C TRP A 102 14.04 6.85 -15.62
N SER A 103 12.72 6.82 -15.88
CA SER A 103 12.10 7.57 -16.98
C SER A 103 11.73 9.01 -16.60
N SER A 104 12.14 9.50 -15.42
CA SER A 104 11.74 10.82 -14.88
C SER A 104 10.22 11.06 -14.89
N TYR A 105 9.40 10.06 -14.58
CA TYR A 105 7.94 10.21 -14.58
C TYR A 105 7.45 11.21 -13.52
N ARG A 106 6.15 11.52 -13.49
CA ARG A 106 5.58 12.51 -12.55
C ARG A 106 5.90 12.18 -11.10
N TYR A 107 6.51 13.14 -10.39
CA TYR A 107 6.94 13.01 -9.00
C TYR A 107 5.83 12.55 -8.05
N ASP A 108 4.64 13.16 -8.13
CA ASP A 108 3.51 12.83 -7.26
C ASP A 108 3.10 11.36 -7.39
N VAL A 109 3.18 10.82 -8.61
CA VAL A 109 2.83 9.43 -8.91
C VAL A 109 3.90 8.48 -8.35
N ILE A 110 5.18 8.85 -8.46
CA ILE A 110 6.29 8.07 -7.88
C ILE A 110 6.12 7.97 -6.37
N LEU A 111 5.81 9.08 -5.69
CA LEU A 111 5.56 9.07 -4.25
C LEU A 111 4.32 8.25 -3.87
N ALA A 112 3.23 8.35 -4.65
CA ALA A 112 2.02 7.59 -4.39
C ALA A 112 2.26 6.07 -4.52
N VAL A 113 2.93 5.63 -5.59
CA VAL A 113 3.33 4.23 -5.77
C VAL A 113 4.29 3.81 -4.66
N GLY A 114 5.22 4.67 -4.27
CA GLY A 114 6.16 4.41 -3.19
C GLY A 114 5.49 4.19 -1.83
N ALA A 115 4.44 4.96 -1.53
CA ALA A 115 3.63 4.81 -0.33
C ALA A 115 2.82 3.50 -0.34
N VAL A 116 2.23 3.14 -1.50
CA VAL A 116 1.53 1.85 -1.66
C VAL A 116 2.50 0.69 -1.44
N GLU A 117 3.69 0.74 -2.02
CA GLU A 117 4.70 -0.31 -1.81
C GLU A 117 5.13 -0.42 -0.35
N THR A 118 5.24 0.70 0.37
CA THR A 118 5.53 0.69 1.81
C THR A 118 4.46 -0.11 2.57
N LEU A 119 3.17 0.08 2.26
CA LEU A 119 2.08 -0.68 2.86
C LEU A 119 2.20 -2.18 2.55
N VAL A 120 2.55 -2.54 1.31
CA VAL A 120 2.77 -3.94 0.92
C VAL A 120 3.93 -4.56 1.71
N LEU A 121 5.04 -3.85 1.92
CA LEU A 121 6.17 -4.32 2.72
C LEU A 121 5.79 -4.55 4.20
N PHE A 122 4.92 -3.71 4.77
CA PHE A 122 4.37 -3.94 6.11
C PHE A 122 3.46 -5.17 6.16
N ILE A 123 2.61 -5.37 5.15
CA ILE A 123 1.76 -6.57 5.04
C ILE A 123 2.65 -7.82 4.97
N ARG A 124 3.73 -7.78 4.17
CA ARG A 124 4.71 -8.86 4.09
C ARG A 124 5.39 -9.14 5.43
N LEU A 125 5.73 -8.11 6.21
CA LEU A 125 6.28 -8.27 7.56
C LEU A 125 5.31 -9.00 8.50
N VAL A 126 4.01 -8.72 8.40
CA VAL A 126 2.97 -9.43 9.16
C VAL A 126 2.91 -10.91 8.77
N PHE A 127 3.11 -11.25 7.49
CA PHE A 127 3.21 -12.64 7.06
C PHE A 127 4.44 -13.35 7.66
N PHE A 128 5.60 -12.71 7.75
CA PHE A 128 6.74 -13.29 8.46
C PHE A 128 6.45 -13.50 9.94
N ALA A 129 5.79 -12.55 10.61
CA ALA A 129 5.36 -12.73 12.00
C ALA A 129 4.44 -13.95 12.14
N SER A 130 3.52 -14.15 11.20
CA SER A 130 2.56 -15.27 11.19
C SER A 130 3.20 -16.67 11.17
N MET A 131 4.46 -16.79 10.72
CA MET A 131 5.20 -18.05 10.71
C MET A 131 5.70 -18.48 12.09
N THR A 132 5.63 -17.60 13.10
CA THR A 132 5.91 -17.96 14.49
C THR A 132 4.68 -18.58 15.15
N ASP A 133 4.87 -19.62 15.97
CA ASP A 133 3.74 -20.38 16.54
C ASP A 133 2.77 -19.53 17.36
N SER A 134 3.27 -18.51 18.08
CA SER A 134 2.46 -17.59 18.89
C SER A 134 1.64 -16.62 18.04
N MET A 135 2.23 -16.04 16.98
CA MET A 135 1.55 -15.07 16.12
C MET A 135 0.70 -15.73 15.04
N GLY A 136 1.00 -16.98 14.66
CA GLY A 136 0.23 -17.72 13.66
C GLY A 136 -1.21 -18.02 14.10
N SER A 137 -1.46 -18.19 15.40
CA SER A 137 -2.81 -18.30 15.95
C SER A 137 -3.56 -16.96 15.87
N LEU A 138 -2.90 -15.87 16.24
CA LEU A 138 -3.44 -14.51 16.14
C LEU A 138 -3.79 -14.16 14.69
N MET A 139 -2.91 -14.49 13.74
CA MET A 139 -3.15 -14.22 12.32
C MET A 139 -4.30 -15.03 11.73
N ARG A 140 -4.49 -16.29 12.16
CA ARG A 140 -5.68 -17.07 11.78
C ARG A 140 -6.97 -16.40 12.27
N MET A 141 -6.98 -15.92 13.51
CA MET A 141 -8.11 -15.17 14.08
C MET A 141 -8.37 -13.86 13.31
N VAL A 142 -7.33 -13.08 13.01
CA VAL A 142 -7.46 -11.84 12.24
C VAL A 142 -8.02 -12.12 10.84
N ILE A 143 -7.57 -13.17 10.16
CA ILE A 143 -8.09 -13.56 8.83
C ILE A 143 -9.57 -13.97 8.92
N GLU A 144 -9.98 -14.68 9.97
CA GLU A 144 -11.39 -15.02 10.21
C GLU A 144 -12.23 -13.76 10.43
N ILE A 145 -11.76 -12.82 11.25
CA ILE A 145 -12.43 -11.52 11.45
C ILE A 145 -12.55 -10.76 10.13
N ILE A 146 -11.50 -10.68 9.32
CA ILE A 146 -11.53 -9.99 8.02
C ILE A 146 -12.55 -10.64 7.08
N LYS A 147 -12.64 -11.97 7.06
CA LYS A 147 -13.63 -12.70 6.25
C LYS A 147 -15.06 -12.36 6.68
N ASP A 148 -15.30 -12.27 7.99
CA ASP A 148 -16.61 -11.91 8.52
C ASP A 148 -16.95 -10.43 8.25
N MET A 149 -15.94 -9.55 8.34
CA MET A 149 -16.07 -8.13 8.01
C MET A 149 -16.46 -7.87 6.56
N ARG A 150 -16.21 -8.80 5.62
CA ARG A 150 -16.59 -8.64 4.20
C ARG A 150 -18.08 -8.34 4.03
N TYR A 151 -18.95 -9.10 4.69
CA TYR A 151 -20.39 -8.91 4.57
C TYR A 151 -20.83 -7.61 5.23
N PHE A 152 -20.21 -7.27 6.38
CA PHE A 152 -20.42 -6.01 7.04
C PHE A 152 -20.06 -4.81 6.14
N PHE A 153 -18.88 -4.81 5.52
CA PHE A 153 -18.47 -3.75 4.60
C PHE A 153 -19.33 -3.70 3.33
N THR A 154 -19.83 -4.84 2.84
CA THR A 154 -20.75 -4.88 1.70
C THR A 154 -22.09 -4.21 2.05
N LEU A 155 -22.64 -4.53 3.23
CA LEU A 155 -23.86 -3.90 3.73
C LEU A 155 -23.64 -2.41 3.99
N LEU A 156 -22.52 -2.06 4.65
CA LEU A 156 -22.14 -0.67 4.94
C LEU A 156 -22.01 0.14 3.65
N GLY A 157 -21.33 -0.39 2.63
CA GLY A 157 -21.19 0.25 1.32
C GLY A 157 -22.53 0.46 0.61
N MET A 158 -23.46 -0.50 0.72
CA MET A 158 -24.81 -0.37 0.18
C MET A 158 -25.61 0.75 0.86
N ILE A 159 -25.60 0.77 2.19
CA ILE A 159 -26.28 1.81 3.00
C ILE A 159 -25.65 3.18 2.72
N PHE A 160 -24.32 3.26 2.75
CA PHE A 160 -23.55 4.47 2.47
C PHE A 160 -23.87 5.04 1.08
N SER A 161 -23.87 4.20 0.05
CA SER A 161 -24.20 4.63 -1.31
C SER A 161 -25.65 5.13 -1.42
N GLY A 162 -26.59 4.45 -0.74
CA GLY A 162 -27.98 4.88 -0.68
C GLY A 162 -28.14 6.27 -0.07
N PHE A 163 -27.45 6.54 1.04
CA PHE A 163 -27.44 7.88 1.65
C PHE A 163 -26.74 8.92 0.77
N ALA A 164 -25.58 8.61 0.19
CA ALA A 164 -24.85 9.53 -0.69
C ALA A 164 -25.69 9.98 -1.89
N ILE A 165 -26.42 9.05 -2.52
CA ILE A 165 -27.34 9.38 -3.61
C ILE A 165 -28.51 10.23 -3.10
N ALA A 166 -29.14 9.86 -1.97
CA ALA A 166 -30.26 10.61 -1.42
C ALA A 166 -29.88 12.07 -1.10
N PHE A 167 -28.71 12.29 -0.50
CA PHE A 167 -28.20 13.63 -0.21
C PHE A 167 -27.78 14.39 -1.46
N ALA A 168 -27.16 13.74 -2.45
CA ALA A 168 -26.83 14.38 -3.72
C ALA A 168 -28.08 14.86 -4.48
N VAL A 169 -29.20 14.13 -4.38
CA VAL A 169 -30.49 14.56 -4.96
C VAL A 169 -31.11 15.70 -4.14
N LEU A 170 -31.05 15.63 -2.80
CA LEU A 170 -31.64 16.63 -1.91
C LEU A 170 -30.94 17.99 -2.00
N LEU A 171 -29.60 17.98 -2.05
CA LEU A 171 -28.76 19.19 -2.06
C LEU A 171 -28.66 19.88 -3.43
N GLY A 172 -29.28 19.29 -4.46
CA GLY A 172 -29.37 19.89 -5.79
C GLY A 172 -28.04 19.97 -6.55
N PRO A 173 -28.02 20.68 -7.70
CA PRO A 173 -26.89 20.68 -8.64
C PRO A 173 -25.63 21.39 -8.13
N SER A 174 -25.73 22.18 -7.05
CA SER A 174 -24.62 22.93 -6.46
C SER A 174 -23.61 22.03 -5.74
N ASN A 175 -24.03 20.82 -5.34
CA ASN A 175 -23.19 19.87 -4.63
C ASN A 175 -22.87 18.65 -5.50
N SER A 176 -21.58 18.39 -5.74
CA SER A 176 -21.15 17.21 -6.47
C SER A 176 -21.30 15.95 -5.61
N TYR A 177 -21.64 14.82 -6.25
CA TYR A 177 -21.73 13.52 -5.58
C TYR A 177 -20.45 13.17 -4.81
N GLU A 178 -19.28 13.47 -5.41
CA GLU A 178 -17.97 13.21 -4.79
C GLU A 178 -17.82 13.98 -3.48
N ALA A 179 -18.16 15.28 -3.46
CA ALA A 179 -18.08 16.09 -2.25
C ALA A 179 -19.02 15.57 -1.15
N VAL A 180 -20.25 15.18 -1.51
CA VAL A 180 -21.23 14.61 -0.58
C VAL A 180 -20.75 13.27 -0.03
N ALA A 181 -20.23 12.39 -0.89
CA ALA A 181 -19.71 11.09 -0.48
C ALA A 181 -18.50 11.22 0.47
N PHE A 182 -17.53 12.08 0.15
CA PHE A 182 -16.38 12.32 1.03
C PHE A 182 -16.80 12.86 2.40
N LYS A 183 -17.75 13.80 2.43
CA LYS A 183 -18.27 14.35 3.69
C LYS A 183 -19.05 13.29 4.50
N LEU A 184 -19.88 12.46 3.86
CA LEU A 184 -20.56 11.36 4.56
C LEU A 184 -19.57 10.32 5.10
N PHE A 185 -18.49 10.08 4.37
CA PHE A 185 -17.45 9.14 4.78
C PHE A 185 -16.69 9.64 6.01
N SER A 186 -16.36 10.93 6.08
CA SER A 186 -15.70 11.50 7.27
C SER A 186 -16.59 11.41 8.51
N VAL A 187 -17.89 11.70 8.36
CA VAL A 187 -18.88 11.55 9.44
C VAL A 187 -18.94 10.09 9.94
N MET A 188 -18.92 9.11 9.04
CA MET A 188 -18.89 7.69 9.39
C MET A 188 -17.62 7.29 10.16
N LEU A 189 -16.48 7.94 9.87
CA LEU A 189 -15.22 7.74 10.60
C LEU A 189 -15.15 8.45 11.95
N GLY A 190 -16.21 9.18 12.33
CA GLY A 190 -16.34 9.84 13.62
C GLY A 190 -15.90 11.30 13.63
N ASP A 191 -15.68 11.91 12.47
CA ASP A 191 -15.44 13.34 12.34
C ASP A 191 -16.77 14.11 12.38
N TRP A 192 -17.32 14.24 13.60
CA TRP A 192 -18.63 14.86 13.86
C TRP A 192 -18.55 16.38 14.08
N GLN A 193 -17.72 17.13 13.34
CA GLN A 193 -17.76 18.59 13.49
C GLN A 193 -19.14 19.09 13.00
N TYR A 194 -19.89 19.68 13.93
CA TYR A 194 -21.29 20.07 13.76
C TYR A 194 -21.47 21.12 12.64
N ASP A 195 -20.43 21.91 12.37
CA ASP A 195 -20.40 22.91 11.30
C ASP A 195 -20.55 22.28 9.89
N TYR A 196 -20.14 21.02 9.68
CA TYR A 196 -20.21 20.38 8.36
C TYR A 196 -21.62 19.98 7.92
N LEU A 197 -22.49 19.60 8.86
CA LEU A 197 -23.90 19.30 8.57
C LEU A 197 -24.73 20.59 8.41
N LEU A 198 -24.37 21.63 9.16
CA LEU A 198 -24.99 22.95 9.03
C LEU A 198 -24.62 23.63 7.70
N ASP A 199 -23.37 23.53 7.25
CA ASP A 199 -22.91 24.03 5.95
C ASP A 199 -23.63 23.35 4.76
N MET A 200 -23.94 22.05 4.90
CA MET A 200 -24.79 21.35 3.93
C MET A 200 -26.24 21.86 3.89
N MET A 201 -26.79 22.33 5.02
CA MET A 201 -28.20 22.78 5.09
C MET A 201 -28.38 24.28 4.85
N HIS A 202 -27.32 25.09 4.95
CA HIS A 202 -27.37 26.55 4.87
C HIS A 202 -26.72 27.16 3.62
N THR A 203 -26.53 26.38 2.55
CA THR A 203 -26.07 26.88 1.24
C THR A 203 -27.19 27.49 0.37
N GLU A 204 -28.31 27.89 0.98
CA GLU A 204 -29.30 28.79 0.39
C GLU A 204 -29.16 30.18 1.05
N ASP A 205 -28.27 31.00 0.48
CA ASP A 205 -28.40 32.47 0.37
C ASP A 205 -27.41 33.00 -0.69
#